data_AF-A0A495MI75-F1
#
_entry.id   AF-A0A495MI75-F1
#
_cell.length_a   1.000
_cell.length_b   1.000
_cell.length_c   1.000
_cell.angle_alpha   90.00
_cell.angle_beta   90.00
_cell.angle_gamma   90.00
#
_symmetry.space_group_name_H-M   'P 1'
#
loop_
_entity.id
_entity.type
_entity.pdbx_description
1 polymer ?
#
loop_
_entity_poly.entity_id
_entity_poly.type
_entity_poly.pdbx_seq_one_letter_code
_entity_poly.pdbx_strand_id
1 'polypeptide(L)'
;MKEIYVSVLKKAFLWMLFLCLPVFAQDFSKVDAIVSNYPKTFSKPEELASKINRDFSKEEDKARAIFSWIAFNVKYDVKSFFSRSGANVTAYRYRTEEEKVQKQKQIKLDKINKVLKTNVALCQGYALLYEHLANLSGLESAVVTGNAKTSPSDIGKLPTESTHAWNAVKVNGKWKLLDVTWGAGVVNEQKRTFVPKFNSGYFFTEPEFFVLNHFPDEKNWILGNFSEKEYANFPFYYADYIKSDFRFIAPQNGILSLKKSNTIPFKLENLGENDKIFYVLSSDNKAQNAILKRNGNSTEFDVHVAPNSDCYLTIFVNQKAVSMYKIIRGKSTAI
;
A
#
# COMPACT_ATOMS: atom_id res chain seq x y z
N MET A 1 -59.35 1.15 5.22
CA MET A 1 -58.48 2.33 4.96
C MET A 1 -57.09 2.23 5.59
N LYS A 2 -56.89 1.62 6.77
CA LYS A 2 -55.54 1.46 7.38
C LYS A 2 -54.59 0.50 6.62
N GLU A 3 -55.10 -0.52 5.93
CA GLU A 3 -54.24 -1.50 5.24
C GLU A 3 -53.67 -1.02 3.90
N ILE A 4 -54.32 -0.06 3.24
CA ILE A 4 -53.85 0.49 1.96
C ILE A 4 -52.66 1.45 2.19
N TYR A 5 -52.63 2.15 3.33
CA TYR A 5 -51.55 3.08 3.67
C TYR A 5 -50.21 2.38 3.97
N VAL A 6 -50.23 1.19 4.57
CA VAL A 6 -49.00 0.43 4.91
C VAL A 6 -48.34 -0.17 3.67
N SER A 7 -49.12 -0.47 2.62
CA SER A 7 -48.61 -1.02 1.35
C SER A 7 -47.89 0.03 0.49
N VAL A 8 -48.36 1.28 0.51
CA VAL A 8 -47.76 2.39 -0.25
C VAL A 8 -46.47 2.88 0.43
N LEU A 9 -46.41 2.94 1.77
CA LEU A 9 -45.19 3.30 2.50
C LEU A 9 -44.08 2.23 2.41
N LYS A 10 -44.43 0.93 2.35
CA LYS A 10 -43.43 -0.14 2.13
C LYS A 10 -42.87 -0.13 0.70
N LYS A 11 -43.63 0.31 -0.29
CA LYS A 11 -43.14 0.44 -1.68
C LYS A 11 -42.31 1.71 -1.91
N ALA A 12 -42.57 2.79 -1.15
CA ALA A 12 -41.71 3.98 -1.17
C ALA A 12 -40.36 3.76 -0.47
N PHE A 13 -40.31 2.93 0.59
CA PHE A 13 -39.06 2.61 1.29
C PHE A 13 -38.14 1.66 0.51
N LEU A 14 -38.71 0.85 -0.40
CA LEU A 14 -37.95 -0.08 -1.25
C LEU A 14 -37.32 0.59 -2.49
N TRP A 15 -37.72 1.82 -2.81
CA TRP A 15 -37.16 2.61 -3.92
C TRP A 15 -36.09 3.62 -3.47
N MET A 16 -35.71 3.64 -2.18
CA MET A 16 -34.67 4.50 -1.62
C MET A 16 -33.42 3.72 -1.16
N LEU A 17 -33.25 2.48 -1.64
CA LEU A 17 -32.12 1.59 -1.29
C LEU A 17 -31.22 1.18 -2.47
N PHE A 18 -31.37 1.82 -3.63
CA PHE A 18 -30.53 1.59 -4.82
C PHE A 18 -30.02 2.89 -5.45
N LEU A 19 -29.64 3.87 -4.62
CA LEU A 19 -28.58 4.79 -5.02
C LEU A 19 -27.24 4.18 -4.61
N CYS A 20 -26.88 3.06 -5.24
CA CYS A 20 -25.48 2.76 -5.47
C CYS A 20 -24.99 3.84 -6.44
N LEU A 21 -24.63 5.00 -5.89
CA LEU A 21 -23.78 5.92 -6.62
C LEU A 21 -22.57 5.09 -7.03
N PRO A 22 -22.21 5.05 -8.31
CA PRO A 22 -20.98 4.40 -8.71
C PRO A 22 -19.88 5.03 -7.86
N VAL A 23 -19.16 4.20 -7.10
CA VAL A 23 -17.86 4.60 -6.56
C VAL A 23 -17.05 4.91 -7.80
N PHE A 24 -17.02 6.18 -8.19
CA PHE A 24 -16.16 6.65 -9.27
C PHE A 24 -14.75 6.32 -8.79
N ALA A 25 -14.16 5.27 -9.34
CA ALA A 25 -12.72 5.13 -9.35
C ALA A 25 -12.21 6.43 -9.99
N GLN A 26 -11.63 7.31 -9.19
CA GLN A 26 -11.17 8.61 -9.66
C GLN A 26 -10.00 8.36 -10.63
N ASP A 27 -10.22 8.62 -11.91
CA ASP A 27 -9.16 8.57 -12.91
C ASP A 27 -8.28 9.81 -12.79
N PHE A 28 -7.08 9.60 -12.26
CA PHE A 28 -6.07 10.62 -12.06
C PHE A 28 -5.08 10.77 -13.23
N SER A 29 -5.29 10.05 -14.35
CA SER A 29 -4.39 10.07 -15.51
C SER A 29 -4.13 11.48 -16.04
N LYS A 30 -5.15 12.35 -16.02
CA LYS A 30 -5.02 13.76 -16.45
C LYS A 30 -4.11 14.57 -15.52
N VAL A 31 -4.25 14.40 -14.21
CA VAL A 31 -3.38 15.06 -13.21
C VAL A 31 -1.95 14.59 -13.42
N ASP A 32 -1.75 13.28 -13.56
CA ASP A 32 -0.43 12.68 -13.77
C ASP A 32 0.24 13.21 -15.05
N ALA A 33 -0.51 13.31 -16.15
CA ALA A 33 0.00 13.83 -17.42
C ALA A 33 0.42 15.31 -17.30
N ILE A 34 -0.37 16.15 -16.64
CA ILE A 34 -0.01 17.56 -16.39
C ILE A 34 1.26 17.64 -15.54
N VAL A 35 1.31 16.88 -14.44
CA VAL A 35 2.43 16.89 -13.49
C VAL A 35 3.71 16.31 -14.07
N SER A 36 3.63 15.34 -14.99
CA SER A 36 4.81 14.80 -15.68
C SER A 36 5.55 15.86 -16.52
N ASN A 37 4.88 16.96 -16.87
CA ASN A 37 5.46 18.09 -17.60
C ASN A 37 6.02 19.19 -16.66
N TYR A 38 5.94 19.02 -15.34
CA TYR A 38 6.51 19.97 -14.41
C TYR A 38 8.05 19.90 -14.43
N PRO A 39 8.74 20.97 -13.99
CA PRO A 39 10.16 20.89 -13.68
C PRO A 39 10.45 19.72 -12.74
N LYS A 40 11.55 19.00 -13.01
CA LYS A 40 11.98 17.86 -12.18
C LYS A 40 12.55 18.29 -10.84
N THR A 41 12.90 19.57 -10.69
CA THR A 41 13.48 20.15 -9.48
C THR A 41 12.90 21.53 -9.24
N PHE A 42 12.75 21.90 -7.97
CA PHE A 42 12.37 23.24 -7.53
C PHE A 42 13.35 23.73 -6.48
N SER A 43 13.54 25.05 -6.38
CA SER A 43 14.47 25.61 -5.40
C SER A 43 13.86 25.63 -4.01
N LYS A 44 12.54 25.84 -3.94
CA LYS A 44 11.77 25.94 -2.70
C LYS A 44 10.46 25.15 -2.80
N PRO A 45 10.00 24.49 -1.72
CA PRO A 45 8.72 23.76 -1.74
C PRO A 45 7.52 24.65 -2.13
N GLU A 46 7.56 25.94 -1.76
CA GLU A 46 6.51 26.92 -2.06
C GLU A 46 6.33 27.15 -3.56
N GLU A 47 7.38 27.02 -4.37
CA GLU A 47 7.29 27.17 -5.84
C GLU A 47 6.48 26.01 -6.45
N LEU A 48 6.76 24.78 -6.00
CA LEU A 48 6.02 23.60 -6.43
C LEU A 48 4.56 23.66 -5.95
N ALA A 49 4.35 23.98 -4.68
CA ALA A 49 2.99 24.11 -4.12
C ALA A 49 2.19 25.21 -4.84
N SER A 50 2.79 26.37 -5.12
CA SER A 50 2.14 27.46 -5.86
C SER A 50 1.76 27.03 -7.27
N LYS A 51 2.63 26.28 -7.96
CA LYS A 51 2.33 25.73 -9.28
C LYS A 51 1.18 24.71 -9.23
N ILE A 52 1.16 23.82 -8.24
CA ILE A 52 0.06 22.87 -8.01
C ILE A 52 -1.25 23.62 -7.74
N ASN A 53 -1.23 24.63 -6.87
CA ASN A 53 -2.42 25.40 -6.49
C ASN A 53 -3.00 26.25 -7.64
N ARG A 54 -2.17 26.66 -8.60
CA ARG A 54 -2.63 27.35 -9.80
C ARG A 54 -3.25 26.37 -10.80
N ASP A 55 -2.64 25.20 -10.98
CA ASP A 55 -3.03 24.26 -12.02
C ASP A 55 -4.20 23.35 -11.58
N PHE A 56 -4.45 23.20 -10.26
CA PHE A 56 -5.52 22.36 -9.70
C PHE A 56 -6.31 23.06 -8.58
N SER A 57 -7.64 23.01 -8.66
CA SER A 57 -8.55 23.58 -7.66
C SER A 57 -9.10 22.57 -6.66
N LYS A 58 -9.36 21.32 -7.09
CA LYS A 58 -9.91 20.26 -6.24
C LYS A 58 -8.87 19.70 -5.28
N GLU A 59 -9.29 19.36 -4.07
CA GLU A 59 -8.41 18.79 -3.05
C GLU A 59 -7.80 17.45 -3.48
N GLU A 60 -8.57 16.58 -4.12
CA GLU A 60 -8.08 15.30 -4.66
C GLU A 60 -7.00 15.50 -5.72
N ASP A 61 -7.21 16.43 -6.64
CA ASP A 61 -6.28 16.70 -7.73
C ASP A 61 -4.97 17.30 -7.20
N LYS A 62 -5.04 18.18 -6.18
CA LYS A 62 -3.86 18.68 -5.48
C LYS A 62 -3.12 17.57 -4.75
N ALA A 63 -3.83 16.74 -3.97
CA ALA A 63 -3.26 15.61 -3.25
C ALA A 63 -2.56 14.64 -4.22
N ARG A 64 -3.19 14.37 -5.37
CA ARG A 64 -2.63 13.56 -6.44
C ARG A 64 -1.42 14.21 -7.08
N ALA A 65 -1.48 15.51 -7.38
CA ALA A 65 -0.39 16.21 -8.02
C ALA A 65 0.89 16.18 -7.17
N ILE A 66 0.75 16.32 -5.85
CA ILE A 66 1.86 16.17 -4.89
C ILE A 66 2.40 14.74 -4.94
N PHE A 67 1.52 13.73 -4.83
CA PHE A 67 1.90 12.31 -4.89
C PHE A 67 2.69 11.99 -6.16
N SER A 68 2.14 12.36 -7.32
CA SER A 68 2.71 12.06 -8.62
C SER A 68 4.02 12.80 -8.85
N TRP A 69 4.12 14.09 -8.48
CA TRP A 69 5.37 14.83 -8.66
C TRP A 69 6.50 14.19 -7.85
N ILE A 70 6.26 13.87 -6.59
CA ILE A 70 7.26 13.21 -5.74
C ILE A 70 7.60 11.83 -6.32
N ALA A 71 6.60 11.02 -6.66
CA ALA A 71 6.80 9.66 -7.17
C ALA A 71 7.55 9.59 -8.50
N PHE A 72 7.39 10.61 -9.37
CA PHE A 72 8.10 10.68 -10.64
C PHE A 72 9.53 11.19 -10.53
N ASN A 73 9.82 12.02 -9.53
CA ASN A 73 11.07 12.78 -9.48
C ASN A 73 12.02 12.34 -8.37
N VAL A 74 11.51 11.86 -7.23
CA VAL A 74 12.32 11.44 -6.10
C VAL A 74 12.69 9.96 -6.22
N LYS A 75 13.98 9.64 -6.02
CA LYS A 75 14.53 8.29 -6.01
C LYS A 75 14.75 7.80 -4.59
N TYR A 76 14.59 6.51 -4.36
CA TYR A 76 14.87 5.93 -3.04
C TYR A 76 16.38 5.95 -2.75
N ASP A 77 16.78 6.36 -1.53
CA ASP A 77 18.17 6.39 -1.08
C ASP A 77 18.66 4.98 -0.72
N VAL A 78 18.95 4.18 -1.75
CA VAL A 78 19.38 2.79 -1.60
C VAL A 78 20.68 2.66 -0.81
N LYS A 79 21.58 3.65 -0.93
CA LYS A 79 22.86 3.66 -0.20
C LYS A 79 22.60 3.80 1.31
N SER A 80 21.76 4.75 1.72
CA SER A 80 21.43 4.91 3.14
C SER A 80 20.57 3.78 3.69
N PHE A 81 19.72 3.17 2.86
CA PHE A 81 18.94 1.99 3.22
C PHE A 81 19.84 0.80 3.59
N PHE A 82 20.76 0.39 2.71
CA PHE A 82 21.63 -0.77 2.96
C PHE A 82 22.69 -0.54 4.04
N SER A 83 23.16 0.71 4.21
CA SER A 83 24.12 1.04 5.26
C SER A 83 23.46 1.27 6.63
N ARG A 84 22.13 1.22 6.72
CA ARG A 84 21.33 1.57 7.91
C ARG A 84 21.63 2.97 8.47
N SER A 85 22.31 3.81 7.68
CA SER A 85 22.71 5.17 8.08
C SER A 85 21.55 6.16 8.13
N GLY A 86 20.41 5.80 7.52
CA GLY A 86 19.15 6.55 7.59
C GLY A 86 18.46 6.54 8.94
N ALA A 87 18.79 5.58 9.82
CA ALA A 87 18.24 5.48 11.18
C ALA A 87 18.97 6.38 12.18
N ASN A 88 20.03 7.07 11.76
CA ASN A 88 20.78 7.97 12.62
C ASN A 88 19.93 9.18 12.99
N VAL A 89 19.40 9.19 14.21
CA VAL A 89 18.78 10.37 14.80
C VAL A 89 19.84 11.46 14.91
N THR A 90 19.61 12.60 14.26
CA THR A 90 20.47 13.78 14.43
C THR A 90 20.37 14.22 15.89
N ALA A 91 21.39 13.90 16.68
CA ALA A 91 21.45 14.34 18.07
C ALA A 91 21.56 15.87 18.10
N TYR A 92 20.69 16.52 18.87
CA TYR A 92 20.76 17.95 19.12
C TYR A 92 20.50 18.22 20.61
N ARG A 93 21.06 19.31 21.12
CA ARG A 93 20.85 19.78 22.50
C ARG A 93 19.85 20.94 22.49
N TYR A 94 19.10 21.10 23.55
CA TYR A 94 18.17 22.20 23.78
C TYR A 94 18.14 22.56 25.27
N ARG A 95 17.77 23.79 25.62
CA ARG A 95 17.67 24.29 27.00
C ARG A 95 16.23 24.51 27.44
N THR A 96 15.34 24.84 26.53
CA THR A 96 13.90 25.01 26.78
C THR A 96 13.06 24.17 25.81
N GLU A 97 11.78 23.98 26.13
CA GLU A 97 10.87 23.23 25.26
C GLU A 97 10.56 24.01 23.97
N GLU A 98 10.49 25.34 24.02
CA GLU A 98 10.33 26.19 22.83
C GLU A 98 11.52 26.06 21.88
N GLU A 99 12.75 26.06 22.42
CA GLU A 99 13.96 25.85 21.62
C GLU A 99 13.97 24.48 20.95
N LYS A 100 13.53 23.44 21.67
CA LYS A 100 13.39 22.09 21.13
C LYS A 100 12.40 22.04 19.98
N VAL A 101 11.22 22.65 20.11
CA VAL A 101 10.21 22.72 19.05
C VAL A 101 10.76 23.45 17.82
N GLN A 102 11.43 24.59 17.99
CA GLN A 102 12.03 25.31 16.86
C GLN A 102 13.13 24.50 16.16
N LYS A 103 13.99 23.82 16.91
CA LYS A 103 15.02 22.94 16.34
C LYS A 103 14.43 21.76 15.59
N GLN A 104 13.40 21.11 16.12
CA GLN A 104 12.71 20.02 15.43
C GLN A 104 12.08 20.50 14.12
N LYS A 105 11.45 21.68 14.13
CA LYS A 105 10.90 22.31 12.93
C LYS A 105 11.99 22.59 11.90
N GLN A 106 13.13 23.15 12.31
CA GLN A 106 14.25 23.42 11.41
C GLN A 106 14.84 22.14 10.82
N ILE A 107 15.10 21.12 11.64
CA ILE A 107 15.62 19.81 11.18
C ILE A 107 14.67 19.18 10.15
N LYS A 108 13.36 19.29 10.37
CA LYS A 108 12.35 18.81 9.42
C LYS A 108 12.41 19.58 8.10
N LEU A 109 12.48 20.91 8.15
CA LEU A 109 12.61 21.74 6.95
C LEU A 109 13.91 21.48 6.18
N ASP A 110 15.03 21.29 6.88
CA ASP A 110 16.32 20.96 6.27
C ASP A 110 16.25 19.61 5.53
N LYS A 111 15.59 18.61 6.11
CA LYS A 111 15.32 17.32 5.46
C LYS A 111 14.47 17.52 4.19
N ILE A 112 13.38 18.27 4.28
CA ILE A 112 12.48 18.54 3.14
C ILE A 112 13.24 19.24 1.99
N ASN A 113 13.98 20.30 2.31
CA ASN A 113 14.77 21.05 1.34
C ASN A 113 15.88 20.19 0.71
N LYS A 114 16.51 19.31 1.50
CA LYS A 114 17.46 18.33 0.98
C LYS A 114 16.79 17.42 -0.05
N VAL A 115 15.64 16.83 0.27
CA VAL A 115 14.91 15.94 -0.67
C VAL A 115 14.55 16.68 -1.95
N LEU A 116 14.00 17.89 -1.84
CA LEU A 116 13.62 18.70 -3.02
C LEU A 116 14.82 19.04 -3.92
N LYS A 117 15.98 19.31 -3.31
CA LYS A 117 17.21 19.67 -4.03
C LYS A 117 17.90 18.45 -4.65
N THR A 118 17.94 17.32 -3.94
CA THR A 118 18.69 16.14 -4.39
C THR A 118 17.84 15.13 -5.13
N ASN A 119 16.51 15.21 -5.02
CA ASN A 119 15.56 14.20 -5.51
C ASN A 119 15.90 12.78 -5.03
N VAL A 120 16.38 12.67 -3.79
CA VAL A 120 16.76 11.39 -3.18
C VAL A 120 16.32 11.39 -1.72
N ALA A 121 15.64 10.33 -1.28
CA ALA A 121 15.13 10.22 0.08
C ALA A 121 14.95 8.76 0.53
N LEU A 122 14.90 8.54 1.85
CA LEU A 122 14.26 7.37 2.45
C LEU A 122 12.77 7.66 2.71
N CYS A 123 12.00 6.65 3.10
CA CYS A 123 10.55 6.73 3.32
C CYS A 123 10.13 7.97 4.15
N GLN A 124 10.82 8.24 5.26
CA GLN A 124 10.54 9.44 6.07
C GLN A 124 10.70 10.75 5.27
N GLY A 125 11.68 10.85 4.36
CA GLY A 125 11.86 12.04 3.53
C GLY A 125 10.74 12.22 2.50
N TYR A 126 10.23 11.13 1.91
CA TYR A 126 9.04 11.16 1.06
C TYR A 126 7.84 11.66 1.86
N ALA A 127 7.60 11.07 3.03
CA ALA A 127 6.43 11.40 3.85
C ALA A 127 6.44 12.84 4.36
N LEU A 128 7.60 13.35 4.79
CA LEU A 128 7.76 14.74 5.22
C LEU A 128 7.58 15.73 4.06
N LEU A 129 8.11 15.42 2.88
CA LEU A 129 7.93 16.27 1.70
C LEU A 129 6.46 16.32 1.27
N TYR A 130 5.78 15.17 1.24
CA TYR A 130 4.36 15.10 0.92
C TYR A 130 3.52 15.94 1.89
N GLU A 131 3.69 15.73 3.19
CA GLU A 131 2.95 16.46 4.22
C GLU A 131 3.19 17.96 4.13
N HIS A 132 4.43 18.38 3.90
CA HIS A 132 4.76 19.80 3.78
C HIS A 132 4.12 20.46 2.55
N LEU A 133 4.17 19.80 1.40
CA LEU A 133 3.51 20.28 0.18
C LEU A 133 1.98 20.27 0.33
N ALA A 134 1.41 19.26 0.99
CA ALA A 134 -0.02 19.18 1.27
C ALA A 134 -0.47 20.39 2.13
N ASN A 135 0.26 20.69 3.20
CA ASN A 135 -0.01 21.85 4.04
C ASN A 135 0.09 23.18 3.27
N LEU A 136 1.12 23.34 2.42
CA LEU A 136 1.25 24.53 1.54
C LEU A 136 0.14 24.61 0.47
N SER A 137 -0.49 23.48 0.14
CA SER A 137 -1.64 23.39 -0.77
C SER A 137 -3.00 23.51 -0.08
N GLY A 138 -3.01 23.76 1.23
CA GLY A 138 -4.22 23.92 2.04
C GLY A 138 -4.88 22.61 2.45
N LEU A 139 -4.16 21.49 2.39
CA LEU A 139 -4.63 20.17 2.81
C LEU A 139 -4.05 19.82 4.18
N GLU A 140 -4.88 19.25 5.06
CA GLU A 140 -4.39 18.65 6.29
C GLU A 140 -3.73 17.30 5.96
N SER A 141 -2.48 17.10 6.39
CA SER A 141 -1.76 15.83 6.23
C SER A 141 -1.02 15.48 7.50
N ALA A 142 -0.91 14.17 7.76
CA ALA A 142 -0.09 13.62 8.82
C ALA A 142 0.94 12.63 8.24
N VAL A 143 2.17 12.69 8.75
CA VAL A 143 3.13 11.58 8.62
C VAL A 143 2.73 10.47 9.59
N VAL A 144 2.55 9.26 9.05
CA VAL A 144 2.24 8.06 9.83
C VAL A 144 3.47 7.15 9.81
N THR A 145 3.88 6.68 10.99
CA THR A 145 4.95 5.70 11.14
C THR A 145 4.37 4.34 11.51
N GLY A 146 5.05 3.26 11.14
CA GLY A 146 4.62 1.92 11.50
C GLY A 146 5.45 0.80 10.90
N ASN A 147 4.95 -0.42 11.06
CA ASN A 147 5.54 -1.61 10.50
C ASN A 147 5.06 -1.84 9.07
N ALA A 148 6.00 -2.10 8.15
CA ALA A 148 5.68 -2.57 6.81
C ALA A 148 6.14 -4.01 6.58
N LYS A 149 5.27 -4.82 5.95
CA LYS A 149 5.57 -6.20 5.56
C LYS A 149 6.37 -6.16 4.27
N THR A 150 7.70 -6.32 4.35
CA THR A 150 8.62 -6.15 3.20
C THR A 150 9.24 -7.46 2.73
N SER A 151 9.17 -8.52 3.55
CA SER A 151 9.70 -9.83 3.22
C SER A 151 8.67 -10.94 3.45
N PRO A 152 8.67 -12.03 2.67
CA PRO A 152 7.91 -13.23 2.98
C PRO A 152 8.21 -13.81 4.37
N SER A 153 9.40 -13.55 4.91
CA SER A 153 9.75 -13.97 6.26
C SER A 153 8.91 -13.27 7.34
N ASP A 154 8.22 -12.18 7.01
CA ASP A 154 7.36 -11.43 7.93
C ASP A 154 5.94 -12.03 8.06
N ILE A 155 5.62 -13.05 7.26
CA ILE A 155 4.38 -13.80 7.42
C ILE A 155 4.38 -14.49 8.79
N GLY A 156 3.38 -14.17 9.62
CA GLY A 156 3.23 -14.66 10.98
C GLY A 156 3.91 -13.83 12.07
N LYS A 157 4.66 -12.78 11.72
CA LYS A 157 5.30 -11.90 12.71
C LYS A 157 4.33 -10.78 13.10
N LEU A 158 4.17 -10.58 14.41
CA LEU A 158 3.49 -9.39 14.93
C LEU A 158 4.25 -8.12 14.53
N PRO A 159 3.55 -6.99 14.28
CA PRO A 159 4.21 -5.72 14.05
C PRO A 159 4.97 -5.32 15.32
N THR A 160 6.23 -4.94 15.17
CA THR A 160 7.09 -4.51 16.29
C THR A 160 7.55 -3.08 16.08
N GLU A 161 8.86 -2.85 15.92
CA GLU A 161 9.42 -1.53 15.70
C GLU A 161 8.94 -0.93 14.38
N SER A 162 8.89 0.39 14.35
CA SER A 162 8.57 1.19 13.18
C SER A 162 9.64 1.00 12.09
N THR A 163 9.26 0.41 10.96
CA THR A 163 10.17 0.11 9.83
C THR A 163 9.91 0.99 8.62
N HIS A 164 8.81 1.75 8.61
CA HIS A 164 8.38 2.53 7.46
C HIS A 164 7.61 3.80 7.87
N ALA A 165 7.49 4.73 6.92
CA ALA A 165 6.73 5.96 7.09
C ALA A 165 5.99 6.32 5.81
N TRP A 166 4.74 6.74 5.95
CA TRP A 166 3.82 7.10 4.87
C TRP A 166 2.94 8.29 5.31
N ASN A 167 1.85 8.58 4.60
CA ASN A 167 0.94 9.67 4.96
C ASN A 167 -0.52 9.25 5.04
N ALA A 168 -1.25 9.96 5.89
CA ALA A 168 -2.68 10.16 5.74
C ALA A 168 -2.91 11.63 5.35
N VAL A 169 -3.80 11.88 4.39
CA VAL A 169 -4.20 13.22 3.96
C VAL A 169 -5.72 13.35 4.05
N LYS A 170 -6.21 14.48 4.53
CA LYS A 170 -7.63 14.75 4.65
C LYS A 170 -8.11 15.46 3.40
N VAL A 171 -9.09 14.87 2.74
CA VAL A 171 -9.68 15.38 1.51
C VAL A 171 -11.19 15.30 1.62
N ASN A 172 -11.87 16.41 1.35
CA ASN A 172 -13.31 16.57 1.51
C ASN A 172 -13.81 16.08 2.88
N GLY A 173 -13.04 16.43 3.93
CA GLY A 173 -13.33 16.07 5.31
C GLY A 173 -13.03 14.62 5.71
N LYS A 174 -12.52 13.78 4.80
CA LYS A 174 -12.21 12.36 5.07
C LYS A 174 -10.71 12.09 4.97
N TRP A 175 -10.17 11.33 5.92
CA TRP A 175 -8.79 10.85 5.86
C TRP A 175 -8.64 9.78 4.78
N LYS A 176 -7.58 9.88 4.00
CA LYS A 176 -7.20 8.96 2.93
C LYS A 176 -5.73 8.55 3.10
N LEU A 177 -5.44 7.26 2.94
CA LEU A 177 -4.10 6.70 3.09
C LEU A 177 -3.33 6.72 1.77
N LEU A 178 -2.04 7.02 1.85
CA LEU A 178 -1.15 6.93 0.71
C LEU A 178 0.29 6.64 1.13
N ASP A 179 1.03 5.97 0.24
CA ASP A 179 2.47 5.81 0.36
C ASP A 179 3.16 6.19 -0.95
N VAL A 180 3.76 7.39 -0.97
CA VAL A 180 4.50 7.89 -2.12
C VAL A 180 5.79 7.09 -2.37
N THR A 181 6.38 6.51 -1.32
CA THR A 181 7.63 5.73 -1.43
C THR A 181 7.38 4.49 -2.28
N TRP A 182 6.38 3.69 -1.93
CA TRP A 182 6.01 2.49 -2.69
C TRP A 182 5.23 2.82 -3.97
N GLY A 183 4.65 4.02 -4.05
CA GLY A 183 4.11 4.61 -5.27
C GLY A 183 5.18 4.98 -6.31
N ALA A 184 6.41 5.32 -5.89
CA ALA A 184 7.49 5.75 -6.78
C ALA A 184 8.20 4.58 -7.49
N GLY A 185 8.38 3.46 -6.79
CA GLY A 185 9.08 2.31 -7.34
C GLY A 185 9.53 1.30 -6.30
N VAL A 186 10.51 0.47 -6.68
CA VAL A 186 10.99 -0.65 -5.86
C VAL A 186 12.51 -0.65 -5.78
N VAL A 187 13.05 -1.22 -4.70
CA VAL A 187 14.48 -1.49 -4.59
C VAL A 187 14.78 -2.86 -5.18
N ASN A 188 15.68 -2.93 -6.15
CA ASN A 188 16.29 -4.18 -6.57
C ASN A 188 17.42 -4.50 -5.60
N GLU A 189 17.19 -5.43 -4.67
CA GLU A 189 18.16 -5.74 -3.62
C GLU A 189 19.45 -6.37 -4.15
N GLN A 190 19.35 -7.22 -5.18
CA GLN A 190 20.50 -7.88 -5.79
C GLN A 190 21.44 -6.87 -6.45
N LYS A 191 20.86 -5.93 -7.22
CA LYS A 191 21.62 -4.89 -7.92
C LYS A 191 21.93 -3.69 -7.02
N ARG A 192 21.32 -3.61 -5.84
CA ARG A 192 21.35 -2.45 -4.93
C ARG A 192 21.01 -1.14 -5.64
N THR A 193 19.98 -1.17 -6.46
CA THR A 193 19.49 0.00 -7.22
C THR A 193 18.02 0.26 -7.00
N PHE A 194 17.61 1.52 -7.13
CA PHE A 194 16.20 1.90 -7.18
C PHE A 194 15.70 1.76 -8.62
N VAL A 195 14.56 1.09 -8.80
CA VAL A 195 13.88 0.93 -10.08
C VAL A 195 12.58 1.74 -10.01
N PRO A 196 12.49 2.89 -10.71
CA PRO A 196 11.24 3.63 -10.84
C PRO A 196 10.17 2.72 -11.44
N LYS A 197 9.05 2.58 -10.74
CA LYS A 197 7.90 1.75 -11.16
C LYS A 197 6.66 2.37 -10.55
N PHE A 198 6.13 3.39 -11.21
CA PHE A 198 5.00 4.14 -10.70
C PHE A 198 3.80 3.22 -10.41
N ASN A 199 3.28 3.31 -9.20
CA ASN A 199 2.15 2.53 -8.74
C ASN A 199 1.09 3.44 -8.11
N SER A 200 0.05 3.73 -8.91
CA SER A 200 -1.11 4.51 -8.46
C SER A 200 -1.92 3.82 -7.37
N GLY A 201 -1.78 2.49 -7.19
CA GLY A 201 -2.51 1.73 -6.17
C GLY A 201 -2.15 2.13 -4.73
N TYR A 202 -1.05 2.85 -4.52
CA TYR A 202 -0.67 3.42 -3.22
C TYR A 202 -1.17 4.85 -2.99
N PHE A 203 -2.03 5.38 -3.86
CA PHE A 203 -2.66 6.68 -3.67
C PHE A 203 -4.15 6.49 -3.36
N PHE A 204 -4.60 7.06 -2.23
CA PHE A 204 -5.96 6.85 -1.71
C PHE A 204 -6.33 5.38 -1.61
N THR A 205 -5.38 4.58 -1.14
CA THR A 205 -5.58 3.14 -0.95
C THR A 205 -6.64 2.94 0.12
N GLU A 206 -7.63 2.10 -0.17
CA GLU A 206 -8.65 1.80 0.83
C GLU A 206 -8.02 1.05 2.03
N PRO A 207 -8.46 1.33 3.28
CA PRO A 207 -7.84 0.80 4.50
C PRO A 207 -7.67 -0.72 4.51
N GLU A 208 -8.63 -1.47 3.99
CA GLU A 208 -8.60 -2.93 3.89
C GLU A 208 -7.51 -3.48 2.95
N PHE A 209 -7.04 -2.68 1.99
CA PHE A 209 -5.91 -3.04 1.13
C PHE A 209 -4.60 -2.49 1.66
N PHE A 210 -4.62 -1.30 2.26
CA PHE A 210 -3.42 -0.69 2.82
C PHE A 210 -2.89 -1.50 4.01
N VAL A 211 -3.79 -2.04 4.85
CA VAL A 211 -3.41 -2.88 5.99
C VAL A 211 -2.77 -4.21 5.61
N LEU A 212 -2.87 -4.65 4.36
CA LEU A 212 -2.25 -5.92 3.93
C LEU A 212 -0.72 -5.90 4.05
N ASN A 213 -0.13 -4.71 4.01
CA ASN A 213 1.32 -4.53 4.10
C ASN A 213 1.77 -3.31 4.92
N HIS A 214 0.86 -2.50 5.48
CA HIS A 214 1.16 -1.40 6.40
C HIS A 214 0.36 -1.50 7.70
N PHE A 215 1.05 -1.48 8.84
CA PHE A 215 0.39 -1.43 10.16
C PHE A 215 0.94 -0.24 10.97
N PRO A 216 0.13 0.78 11.29
CA PRO A 216 0.61 1.99 11.97
C PRO A 216 0.96 1.73 13.43
N ASP A 217 1.89 2.53 13.96
CA ASP A 217 2.22 2.55 15.39
C ASP A 217 1.02 3.08 16.22
N GLU A 218 0.35 4.12 15.72
CA GLU A 218 -0.87 4.67 16.33
C GLU A 218 -2.13 4.07 15.66
N LYS A 219 -2.97 3.40 16.46
CA LYS A 219 -4.11 2.61 15.96
C LYS A 219 -5.21 3.43 15.28
N ASN A 220 -5.31 4.73 15.55
CA ASN A 220 -6.23 5.64 14.86
C ASN A 220 -5.95 5.73 13.35
N TRP A 221 -4.71 5.47 12.90
CA TRP A 221 -4.35 5.52 11.48
C TRP A 221 -4.64 4.23 10.72
N ILE A 222 -5.19 3.19 11.36
CA ILE A 222 -5.65 1.98 10.66
C ILE A 222 -6.83 2.32 9.73
N LEU A 223 -7.63 3.34 10.08
CA LEU A 223 -8.86 3.75 9.38
C LEU A 223 -9.81 2.57 9.07
N GLY A 224 -9.80 1.56 9.93
CA GLY A 224 -10.54 0.31 9.80
C GLY A 224 -10.47 -0.48 11.11
N ASN A 225 -10.93 -1.74 11.10
CA ASN A 225 -10.94 -2.59 12.28
C ASN A 225 -10.07 -3.83 12.04
N PHE A 226 -8.76 -3.69 12.24
CA PHE A 226 -7.79 -4.76 12.06
C PHE A 226 -6.88 -4.87 13.28
N SER A 227 -6.67 -6.08 13.74
CA SER A 227 -5.74 -6.40 14.82
C SER A 227 -4.34 -6.68 14.30
N GLU A 228 -3.36 -6.55 15.19
CA GLU A 228 -1.96 -6.94 14.95
C GLU A 228 -1.83 -8.41 14.53
N LYS A 229 -2.70 -9.28 15.06
CA LYS A 229 -2.73 -10.71 14.73
C LYS A 229 -3.26 -10.97 13.31
N GLU A 230 -4.28 -10.23 12.89
CA GLU A 230 -4.78 -10.30 11.50
C GLU A 230 -3.69 -9.83 10.53
N TYR A 231 -3.07 -8.66 10.80
CA TYR A 231 -1.95 -8.15 10.02
C TYR A 231 -0.77 -9.13 9.93
N ALA A 232 -0.39 -9.73 11.06
CA ALA A 232 0.68 -10.73 11.09
C ALA A 232 0.35 -11.92 10.20
N ASN A 233 -0.91 -12.35 10.22
CA ASN A 233 -1.38 -13.53 9.50
C ASN A 233 -1.70 -13.29 8.03
N PHE A 234 -1.77 -12.05 7.53
CA PHE A 234 -1.96 -11.85 6.09
C PHE A 234 -0.81 -12.44 5.26
N PRO A 235 -1.10 -12.93 4.04
CA PRO A 235 -0.09 -13.26 3.05
C PRO A 235 0.83 -12.08 2.78
N PHE A 236 2.01 -12.35 2.26
CA PHE A 236 2.85 -11.29 1.72
C PHE A 236 2.31 -10.88 0.35
N TYR A 237 1.81 -9.66 0.21
CA TYR A 237 1.31 -9.14 -1.06
C TYR A 237 2.33 -8.23 -1.74
N TYR A 238 2.57 -8.48 -3.02
CA TYR A 238 3.44 -7.64 -3.84
C TYR A 238 2.72 -6.36 -4.28
N ALA A 239 3.48 -5.32 -4.59
CA ALA A 239 2.96 -4.04 -5.06
C ALA A 239 2.02 -4.16 -6.28
N ASP A 240 2.26 -5.12 -7.18
CA ASP A 240 1.39 -5.36 -8.34
C ASP A 240 -0.02 -5.86 -7.95
N TYR A 241 -0.18 -6.51 -6.79
CA TYR A 241 -1.50 -6.91 -6.28
C TYR A 241 -2.31 -5.70 -5.81
N ILE A 242 -1.68 -4.75 -5.11
CA ILE A 242 -2.36 -3.55 -4.60
C ILE A 242 -2.99 -2.71 -5.73
N LYS A 243 -2.37 -2.72 -6.92
CA LYS A 243 -2.90 -2.04 -8.12
C LYS A 243 -3.96 -2.85 -8.88
N SER A 244 -4.02 -4.16 -8.68
CA SER A 244 -4.89 -5.03 -9.47
C SER A 244 -6.36 -4.82 -9.12
N ASP A 245 -7.27 -5.26 -9.99
CA ASP A 245 -8.72 -5.26 -9.73
C ASP A 245 -9.19 -6.57 -9.08
N PHE A 246 -8.43 -7.66 -9.28
CA PHE A 246 -8.78 -8.96 -8.72
C PHE A 246 -8.48 -9.05 -7.22
N ARG A 247 -9.25 -9.85 -6.48
CA ARG A 247 -9.09 -10.00 -5.03
C ARG A 247 -9.04 -11.47 -4.63
N PHE A 248 -8.13 -11.81 -3.71
CA PHE A 248 -8.13 -13.13 -3.08
C PHE A 248 -9.28 -13.21 -2.05
N ILE A 249 -10.20 -14.14 -2.28
CA ILE A 249 -11.28 -14.47 -1.34
C ILE A 249 -10.84 -15.60 -0.39
N ALA A 250 -10.08 -16.56 -0.91
CA ALA A 250 -9.48 -17.63 -0.11
C ALA A 250 -8.17 -18.13 -0.72
N PRO A 251 -7.19 -18.57 0.10
CA PRO A 251 -7.14 -18.41 1.56
C PRO A 251 -6.76 -16.96 1.95
N GLN A 252 -7.30 -16.48 3.08
CA GLN A 252 -6.96 -15.17 3.63
C GLN A 252 -5.78 -15.19 4.62
N ASN A 253 -5.41 -16.38 5.11
CA ASN A 253 -4.26 -16.57 5.98
C ASN A 253 -3.01 -16.86 5.14
N GLY A 254 -1.93 -16.14 5.43
CA GLY A 254 -0.59 -16.32 4.88
C GLY A 254 0.11 -17.56 5.40
N ILE A 255 -0.25 -18.07 6.59
CA ILE A 255 0.24 -19.36 7.08
C ILE A 255 -0.77 -20.45 6.73
N LEU A 256 -0.35 -21.42 5.93
CA LEU A 256 -1.16 -22.54 5.48
C LEU A 256 -0.66 -23.83 6.11
N SER A 257 -1.44 -24.42 7.02
CA SER A 257 -1.09 -25.69 7.66
C SER A 257 -1.75 -26.87 6.95
N LEU A 258 -0.93 -27.74 6.36
CA LEU A 258 -1.41 -28.91 5.61
C LEU A 258 -1.16 -30.20 6.40
N LYS A 259 -2.18 -30.70 7.11
CA LYS A 259 -2.06 -31.93 7.92
C LYS A 259 -2.32 -33.22 7.14
N LYS A 260 -3.35 -33.24 6.28
CA LYS A 260 -3.81 -34.45 5.56
C LYS A 260 -3.97 -34.26 4.04
N SER A 261 -4.23 -33.04 3.59
CA SER A 261 -4.37 -32.69 2.18
C SER A 261 -3.04 -32.21 1.60
N ASN A 262 -2.78 -32.52 0.34
CA ASN A 262 -1.70 -31.94 -0.47
C ASN A 262 -2.22 -30.86 -1.42
N THR A 263 -3.49 -30.49 -1.29
CA THR A 263 -4.16 -29.51 -2.15
C THR A 263 -4.63 -28.34 -1.30
N ILE A 264 -4.33 -27.12 -1.75
CA ILE A 264 -4.83 -25.87 -1.19
C ILE A 264 -5.80 -25.25 -2.21
N PRO A 265 -7.09 -25.10 -1.87
CA PRO A 265 -8.04 -24.41 -2.75
C PRO A 265 -7.83 -22.89 -2.66
N PHE A 266 -7.84 -22.24 -3.81
CA PHE A 266 -7.82 -20.80 -3.97
C PHE A 266 -9.10 -20.32 -4.63
N LYS A 267 -9.56 -19.15 -4.19
CA LYS A 267 -10.69 -18.44 -4.79
C LYS A 267 -10.36 -16.97 -4.93
N LEU A 268 -10.57 -16.44 -6.13
CA LEU A 268 -10.40 -15.03 -6.48
C LEU A 268 -11.69 -14.47 -7.08
N GLU A 269 -11.86 -13.16 -7.00
CA GLU A 269 -12.89 -12.40 -7.72
C GLU A 269 -12.24 -11.36 -8.66
N ASN A 270 -12.96 -10.95 -9.70
CA ASN A 270 -12.56 -9.93 -10.70
C ASN A 270 -11.25 -10.23 -11.44
N LEU A 271 -10.91 -11.50 -11.64
CA LEU A 271 -9.78 -11.88 -12.48
C LEU A 271 -10.16 -11.73 -13.95
N GLY A 272 -9.30 -11.11 -14.78
CA GLY A 272 -9.57 -10.92 -16.19
C GLY A 272 -9.76 -12.25 -16.93
N GLU A 273 -10.64 -12.28 -17.93
CA GLU A 273 -11.01 -13.51 -18.66
C GLU A 273 -9.78 -14.25 -19.21
N ASN A 274 -8.84 -13.48 -19.75
CA ASN A 274 -7.60 -13.95 -20.37
C ASN A 274 -6.42 -14.06 -19.40
N ASP A 275 -6.59 -13.70 -18.13
CA ASP A 275 -5.52 -13.72 -17.15
C ASP A 275 -5.14 -15.15 -16.79
N LYS A 276 -3.84 -15.40 -16.75
CA LYS A 276 -3.28 -16.71 -16.39
C LYS A 276 -2.71 -16.67 -14.99
N ILE A 277 -2.95 -17.73 -14.24
CA ILE A 277 -2.34 -17.96 -12.93
C ILE A 277 -1.32 -19.08 -13.06
N PHE A 278 -0.15 -18.84 -12.49
CA PHE A 278 0.81 -19.88 -12.20
C PHE A 278 1.34 -19.73 -10.79
N TYR A 279 1.89 -20.80 -10.24
CA TYR A 279 2.47 -20.79 -8.91
C TYR A 279 3.83 -21.48 -8.89
N VAL A 280 4.65 -21.09 -7.92
CA VAL A 280 5.97 -21.68 -7.66
C VAL A 280 6.04 -22.04 -6.18
N LEU A 281 6.50 -23.25 -5.90
CA LEU A 281 6.86 -23.68 -4.55
C LEU A 281 8.37 -23.54 -4.38
N SER A 282 8.82 -22.95 -3.27
CA SER A 282 10.26 -22.78 -3.02
C SER A 282 11.00 -24.11 -2.80
N SER A 283 10.27 -25.20 -2.58
CA SER A 283 10.82 -26.55 -2.40
C SER A 283 11.39 -27.15 -3.68
N ASP A 284 10.81 -26.83 -4.85
CA ASP A 284 11.25 -27.36 -6.14
C ASP A 284 11.59 -26.26 -7.16
N ASN A 285 11.20 -25.01 -6.90
CA ASN A 285 11.35 -23.85 -7.77
C ASN A 285 10.80 -24.06 -9.19
N LYS A 286 9.80 -24.93 -9.34
CA LYS A 286 9.16 -25.21 -10.63
C LYS A 286 7.87 -24.41 -10.75
N ALA A 287 7.75 -23.66 -11.85
CA ALA A 287 6.51 -22.98 -12.20
C ALA A 287 5.46 -24.00 -12.68
N GLN A 288 4.27 -23.92 -12.11
CA GLN A 288 3.12 -24.77 -12.44
C GLN A 288 1.95 -23.89 -12.86
N ASN A 289 1.31 -24.22 -13.99
CA ASN A 289 0.09 -23.54 -14.42
C ASN A 289 -1.09 -24.00 -13.57
N ALA A 290 -1.87 -23.05 -13.05
CA ALA A 290 -3.11 -23.37 -12.34
C ALA A 290 -4.22 -23.70 -13.34
N ILE A 291 -5.00 -24.74 -13.07
CA ILE A 291 -6.21 -25.06 -13.83
C ILE A 291 -7.35 -24.21 -13.26
N LEU A 292 -7.80 -23.23 -14.05
CA LEU A 292 -8.77 -22.24 -13.60
C LEU A 292 -10.20 -22.69 -13.90
N LYS A 293 -11.04 -22.69 -12.86
CA LYS A 293 -12.49 -22.87 -12.96
C LYS A 293 -13.14 -21.50 -12.81
N ARG A 294 -13.73 -20.97 -13.89
CA ARG A 294 -14.39 -19.66 -13.91
C ARG A 294 -15.90 -19.80 -13.80
N ASN A 295 -16.50 -19.01 -12.93
CA ASN A 295 -17.95 -18.91 -12.79
C ASN A 295 -18.33 -17.44 -12.53
N GLY A 296 -18.76 -16.74 -13.59
CA GLY A 296 -19.01 -15.31 -13.56
C GLY A 296 -17.76 -14.55 -13.08
N ASN A 297 -17.92 -13.79 -12.01
CA ASN A 297 -16.83 -13.01 -11.42
C ASN A 297 -15.81 -13.84 -10.61
N SER A 298 -16.15 -15.09 -10.28
CA SER A 298 -15.35 -15.95 -9.43
C SER A 298 -14.40 -16.82 -10.25
N THR A 299 -13.15 -16.93 -9.82
CA THR A 299 -12.16 -17.89 -10.32
C THR A 299 -11.66 -18.76 -9.18
N GLU A 300 -11.74 -20.07 -9.35
CA GLU A 300 -11.21 -21.05 -8.40
C GLU A 300 -10.09 -21.87 -9.04
N PHE A 301 -9.10 -22.25 -8.25
CA PHE A 301 -8.04 -23.16 -8.66
C PHE A 301 -7.43 -23.86 -7.46
N ASP A 302 -6.78 -24.99 -7.72
CA ASP A 302 -6.11 -25.78 -6.72
C ASP A 302 -4.59 -25.65 -6.87
N VAL A 303 -3.89 -25.52 -5.73
CA VAL A 303 -2.44 -25.61 -5.66
C VAL A 303 -2.06 -26.95 -5.04
N HIS A 304 -1.28 -27.74 -5.77
CA HIS A 304 -0.76 -29.01 -5.28
C HIS A 304 0.63 -28.84 -4.70
N VAL A 305 0.83 -29.32 -3.47
CA VAL A 305 2.06 -29.20 -2.69
C VAL A 305 2.68 -30.57 -2.50
N ALA A 306 3.95 -30.71 -2.86
CA ALA A 306 4.68 -31.96 -2.65
C ALA A 306 4.67 -32.38 -1.16
N PRO A 307 4.69 -33.69 -0.87
CA PRO A 307 4.78 -34.17 0.51
C PRO A 307 6.04 -33.65 1.22
N ASN A 308 5.91 -33.33 2.51
CA ASN A 308 7.01 -33.24 3.49
C ASN A 308 8.00 -32.07 3.40
N SER A 309 7.64 -30.90 2.88
CA SER A 309 8.48 -29.70 3.06
C SER A 309 7.70 -28.46 3.48
N ASP A 310 8.18 -27.81 4.54
CA ASP A 310 7.89 -26.41 4.79
C ASP A 310 8.47 -25.60 3.63
N CYS A 311 7.67 -24.74 3.04
CA CYS A 311 8.08 -23.98 1.87
C CYS A 311 7.27 -22.69 1.75
N TYR A 312 7.67 -21.83 0.83
CA TYR A 312 6.88 -20.70 0.39
C TYR A 312 6.16 -21.03 -0.91
N LEU A 313 4.89 -20.66 -0.99
CA LEU A 313 4.09 -20.68 -2.21
C LEU A 313 3.97 -19.26 -2.74
N THR A 314 4.45 -19.03 -3.96
CA THR A 314 4.28 -17.76 -4.67
C THR A 314 3.22 -17.91 -5.75
N ILE A 315 2.21 -17.05 -5.74
CA ILE A 315 1.20 -16.96 -6.79
C ILE A 315 1.55 -15.83 -7.74
N PHE A 316 1.41 -16.09 -9.03
CA PHE A 316 1.63 -15.13 -10.10
C PHE A 316 0.38 -14.98 -10.95
N VAL A 317 0.12 -13.74 -11.39
CA VAL A 317 -0.88 -13.42 -12.41
C VAL A 317 -0.17 -12.72 -13.57
N ASN A 318 -0.30 -13.25 -14.78
CA ASN A 318 0.34 -12.69 -16.00
C ASN A 318 1.83 -12.36 -15.81
N GLN A 319 2.57 -13.28 -15.21
CA GLN A 319 4.02 -13.18 -14.94
C GLN A 319 4.45 -12.23 -13.83
N LYS A 320 3.50 -11.64 -13.11
CA LYS A 320 3.79 -10.79 -11.94
C LYS A 320 3.50 -11.59 -10.67
N ALA A 321 4.45 -11.64 -9.76
CA ALA A 321 4.20 -12.17 -8.42
C ALA A 321 3.18 -11.25 -7.72
N VAL A 322 2.15 -11.83 -7.12
CA VAL A 322 1.04 -11.06 -6.52
C VAL A 322 0.87 -11.38 -5.04
N SER A 323 1.12 -12.61 -4.63
CA SER A 323 1.08 -13.01 -3.22
C SER A 323 2.03 -14.16 -2.92
N MET A 324 2.47 -14.23 -1.66
CA MET A 324 3.25 -15.34 -1.14
C MET A 324 2.69 -15.82 0.20
N TYR A 325 2.66 -17.14 0.37
CA TYR A 325 2.16 -17.85 1.55
C TYR A 325 3.29 -18.70 2.13
N LYS A 326 3.28 -18.88 3.45
CA LYS A 326 4.14 -19.81 4.19
C LYS A 326 3.37 -21.09 4.43
N ILE A 327 3.83 -22.19 3.85
CA ILE A 327 3.27 -23.53 4.08
C ILE A 327 4.02 -24.19 5.22
N ILE A 328 3.30 -24.66 6.23
CA ILE A 328 3.85 -25.42 7.36
C ILE A 328 3.21 -26.80 7.40
N ARG A 329 4.03 -27.85 7.33
CA ARG A 329 3.61 -29.23 7.58
C ARG A 329 3.83 -29.52 9.06
N GLY A 330 2.75 -29.86 9.77
CA GLY A 330 2.90 -30.38 11.12
C GLY A 330 3.73 -31.67 11.07
N LYS A 331 4.76 -31.79 11.92
CA LYS A 331 5.47 -33.07 12.08
C LYS A 331 4.42 -34.14 12.36
N SER A 332 4.38 -35.18 11.53
CA SER A 332 3.63 -36.39 11.86
C SER A 332 4.29 -36.96 13.12
N THR A 333 3.68 -36.74 14.29
CA THR A 333 3.97 -37.56 15.45
C THR A 333 3.41 -38.94 15.12
N ALA A 334 4.26 -39.81 14.56
CA ALA A 334 3.98 -41.23 14.55
C ALA A 334 3.86 -41.66 16.03
N ILE A 335 2.68 -42.12 16.41
CA ILE A 335 2.44 -42.86 17.67
C ILE A 335 2.70 -44.32 17.35
#